data_AF-A0A1B2YXH6-F1
#
_entry.id   AF-A0A1B2YXH6-F1
#
_cell.length_a   1.000
_cell.length_b   1.000
_cell.length_c   1.000
_cell.angle_alpha   90.00
_cell.angle_beta   90.00
_cell.angle_gamma   90.00
#
_symmetry.space_group_name_H-M   'P 1'
#
loop_
_entity.id
_entity.type
_entity.pdbx_description
1 polymer ?
#
loop_
_entity_poly.entity_id
_entity_poly.type
_entity_poly.pdbx_seq_one_letter_code
_entity_poly.pdbx_strand_id
1 'polypeptide(L)'
;MLAQRSNANLIDGLEIEVEAFEQCVTNFEASPWSDRLFCYHCSLGEFTAEIQTKYELIISNPPFYTTYCKGVNQSRKLARFEGAMPFDELLCSVKLLMTENGKFCNVIPNEMENKFTKIAKKNSLYCNKILRVRGQKNKIIKRSFAVFSLKKNPL
;
A
#
# COMPACT_ATOMS: atom_id res chain seq x y z
N MET A 1 -5.89 13.21 0.97
CA MET A 1 -7.26 13.55 1.46
C MET A 1 -7.83 12.55 2.47
N LEU A 2 -7.07 11.60 3.02
CA LEU A 2 -7.62 10.69 4.05
C LEU A 2 -7.96 11.47 5.33
N ALA A 3 -7.04 12.34 5.78
CA ALA A 3 -7.22 13.16 6.98
C ALA A 3 -8.50 14.01 6.93
N GLN A 4 -8.74 14.68 5.79
CA GLN A 4 -9.94 15.49 5.57
C GLN A 4 -11.26 14.72 5.63
N ARG A 5 -11.25 13.41 5.35
CA ARG A 5 -12.46 12.60 5.16
C ARG A 5 -12.64 11.53 6.23
N SER A 6 -11.86 11.59 7.31
CA SER A 6 -11.95 10.64 8.42
C SER A 6 -11.76 11.34 9.77
N ASN A 7 -12.34 10.73 10.81
CA ASN A 7 -12.12 11.10 12.21
C ASN A 7 -11.02 10.22 12.84
N ALA A 8 -10.07 9.74 12.05
CA ALA A 8 -8.97 8.94 12.58
C ALA A 8 -8.11 9.81 13.51
N ASN A 9 -7.92 9.35 14.75
CA ASN A 9 -7.12 10.09 15.74
C ASN A 9 -5.63 10.10 15.37
N LEU A 10 -5.18 9.13 14.60
CA LEU A 10 -3.79 8.95 14.19
C LEU A 10 -3.74 8.47 12.75
N ILE A 11 -2.85 9.07 11.95
CA ILE A 11 -2.52 8.62 10.60
C ILE A 11 -0.99 8.64 10.47
N ASP A 12 -0.43 7.45 10.35
CA ASP A 12 0.99 7.25 10.10
C ASP A 12 1.24 7.01 8.61
N GLY A 13 2.11 7.83 8.03
CA GLY A 13 2.66 7.66 6.69
C GLY A 13 4.04 7.02 6.77
N LEU A 14 4.35 6.14 5.82
CA LEU A 14 5.64 5.50 5.68
C LEU A 14 6.23 5.89 4.33
N GLU A 15 7.47 6.38 4.33
CA GLU A 15 8.19 6.73 3.11
C GLU A 15 9.66 6.31 3.23
N ILE A 16 10.22 5.74 2.17
CA ILE A 16 11.60 5.24 2.13
C ILE A 16 12.54 6.22 1.43
N GLU A 17 12.01 7.05 0.53
CA GLU A 17 12.79 8.05 -0.20
C GLU A 17 12.84 9.37 0.57
N VAL A 18 14.04 9.82 0.90
CA VAL A 18 14.26 11.01 1.74
C VAL A 18 13.58 12.27 1.19
N GLU A 19 13.68 12.54 -0.12
CA GLU A 19 13.06 13.73 -0.73
C GLU A 19 11.52 13.68 -0.65
N ALA A 20 10.94 12.49 -0.84
CA ALA A 20 9.50 12.29 -0.72
C ALA A 20 9.03 12.40 0.73
N PHE A 21 9.84 11.91 1.68
CA PHE A 21 9.61 12.03 3.11
C PHE A 21 9.60 13.51 3.55
N GLU A 22 10.63 14.28 3.20
CA GLU A 22 10.72 15.71 3.54
C GLU A 22 9.53 16.50 2.96
N GLN A 23 9.15 16.19 1.72
CA GLN A 23 7.99 16.78 1.08
C GLN A 23 6.68 16.38 1.79
N CYS A 24 6.57 15.14 2.26
CA CYS A 24 5.43 14.65 3.02
C CYS A 24 5.28 15.37 4.36
N VAL A 25 6.37 15.48 5.13
CA VAL A 25 6.41 16.19 6.42
C VAL A 25 6.01 17.65 6.23
N THR A 26 6.60 18.34 5.25
CA THR A 26 6.25 19.75 4.93
C THR A 26 4.75 19.90 4.63
N ASN A 27 4.18 18.96 3.86
CA ASN A 27 2.75 18.97 3.55
C ASN A 27 1.87 18.67 4.77
N PHE A 28 2.34 17.82 5.68
CA PHE A 28 1.61 17.48 6.91
C PHE A 28 1.58 18.67 7.87
N GLU A 29 2.73 19.31 8.09
CA GLU A 29 2.87 20.49 8.94
C GLU A 29 2.03 21.68 8.44
N ALA A 30 1.97 21.89 7.13
CA ALA A 30 1.15 22.93 6.53
C ALA A 30 -0.36 22.61 6.50
N SER A 31 -0.76 21.41 6.90
CA SER A 31 -2.16 20.98 6.82
C SER A 31 -2.96 21.34 8.10
N PRO A 32 -4.29 21.56 7.99
CA PRO A 32 -5.16 21.72 9.17
C PRO A 32 -5.28 20.50 10.10
N TRP A 33 -4.64 19.37 9.77
CA TRP A 33 -4.72 18.11 10.51
C TRP A 33 -3.34 17.67 11.03
N SER A 34 -2.38 18.59 11.11
CA SER A 34 -0.99 18.30 11.47
C SER A 34 -0.84 17.59 12.82
N ASP A 35 -1.76 17.81 13.75
CA ASP A 35 -1.81 17.22 15.09
C ASP A 35 -1.96 15.68 15.10
N ARG A 36 -2.42 15.10 13.99
CA ARG A 36 -2.73 13.67 13.84
C ARG A 36 -2.01 13.00 12.67
N LEU A 37 -1.06 13.70 12.04
CA LEU A 37 -0.32 13.22 10.88
C LEU A 37 1.16 13.05 11.22
N PHE A 38 1.66 11.82 11.13
CA PHE A 38 3.07 11.51 11.34
C PHE A 38 3.61 10.80 10.12
N CYS A 39 4.87 11.07 9.76
CA CYS A 39 5.55 10.37 8.68
C CYS A 39 6.83 9.74 9.25
N TYR A 40 7.08 8.48 8.89
CA TYR A 40 8.28 7.74 9.25
C TYR A 40 9.14 7.55 8.01
N HIS A 41 10.41 7.94 8.12
CA HIS A 41 11.42 7.68 7.10
C HIS A 41 12.08 6.33 7.36
N CYS A 42 11.45 5.25 6.90
CA CYS A 42 11.97 3.90 7.03
C CYS A 42 11.34 2.95 6.01
N SER A 43 11.93 1.76 5.88
CA SER A 43 11.35 0.67 5.11
C SER A 43 10.14 0.04 5.83
N LEU A 44 9.29 -0.67 5.08
CA LEU A 44 8.17 -1.40 5.67
C LEU A 44 8.62 -2.48 6.65
N GLY A 45 9.76 -3.13 6.37
CA GLY A 45 10.34 -4.14 7.24
C GLY A 45 10.77 -3.55 8.59
N GLU A 46 11.51 -2.45 8.58
CA GLU A 46 11.93 -1.72 9.80
C GLU A 46 10.70 -1.24 10.58
N PHE A 47 9.75 -0.58 9.91
CA PHE A 47 8.52 -0.13 10.55
C PHE A 47 7.76 -1.28 11.23
N THR A 48 7.64 -2.42 10.54
CA THR A 48 6.95 -3.61 11.07
C THR A 48 7.66 -4.22 12.27
N ALA A 49 9.00 -4.15 12.31
CA ALA A 49 9.78 -4.69 13.42
C ALA A 49 9.70 -3.83 14.69
N GLU A 50 9.55 -2.51 14.54
CA GLU A 50 9.62 -1.56 15.64
C GLU A 50 8.25 -1.15 16.19
N ILE A 51 7.24 -1.02 15.33
CA ILE A 51 5.94 -0.52 15.74
C ILE A 51 5.14 -1.58 16.52
N GLN A 52 4.57 -1.16 17.65
CA GLN A 52 3.68 -2.01 18.46
C GLN A 52 2.19 -1.75 18.19
N THR A 53 1.89 -0.60 17.57
CA THR A 53 0.55 -0.17 17.25
C THR A 53 -0.04 -0.99 16.11
N LYS A 54 -1.30 -1.39 16.26
CA LYS A 54 -2.08 -2.02 15.19
C LYS A 54 -3.08 -1.04 14.59
N TYR A 55 -3.31 -1.16 13.29
CA TYR A 55 -4.15 -0.26 12.51
C TYR A 55 -5.49 -0.90 12.17
N GLU A 56 -6.56 -0.10 12.24
CA GLU A 56 -7.89 -0.46 11.75
C GLU A 56 -7.99 -0.35 10.22
N LEU A 57 -7.14 0.48 9.62
CA LEU A 57 -7.08 0.70 8.18
C LEU A 57 -5.63 0.85 7.73
N ILE A 58 -5.20 -0.01 6.83
CA ILE A 58 -3.92 0.11 6.12
C ILE A 58 -4.23 0.38 4.66
N ILE A 59 -3.59 1.39 4.08
CA ILE A 59 -3.74 1.72 2.67
C ILE A 59 -2.36 1.66 2.02
N SER A 60 -2.25 0.96 0.90
CA SER A 60 -1.02 0.93 0.11
C SER A 60 -1.32 1.16 -1.36
N ASN A 61 -0.46 1.94 -2.01
CA ASN A 61 -0.40 2.08 -3.46
C ASN A 61 1.06 1.87 -3.88
N PRO A 62 1.60 0.65 -3.66
CA PRO A 62 3.02 0.44 -3.80
C PRO A 62 3.41 0.52 -5.28
N PRO A 63 4.69 0.79 -5.57
CA PRO A 63 5.20 0.69 -6.92
C PRO A 63 5.20 -0.77 -7.39
N PHE A 64 4.17 -1.17 -8.14
CA PHE A 64 4.12 -2.47 -8.80
C PHE A 64 4.95 -2.45 -10.08
N TYR A 65 6.27 -2.41 -9.95
CA TYR A 65 7.14 -2.62 -11.09
C TYR A 65 7.33 -4.11 -11.30
N THR A 66 6.52 -4.70 -12.19
CA THR A 66 6.93 -5.90 -12.91
C THR A 66 7.22 -5.53 -14.35
N THR A 67 8.49 -5.43 -14.72
CA THR A 67 8.98 -5.53 -16.12
C THR A 67 10.50 -5.42 -16.10
N TYR A 68 11.28 -6.43 -16.50
CA TYR A 68 11.48 -6.82 -17.91
C TYR A 68 11.22 -5.68 -18.92
N CYS A 69 11.75 -4.48 -18.69
CA CYS A 69 11.98 -3.53 -19.77
C CYS A 69 13.29 -3.90 -20.48
N LYS A 70 13.17 -4.67 -21.57
CA LYS A 70 14.17 -4.64 -22.65
C LYS A 70 14.24 -3.20 -23.15
N GLY A 71 15.34 -2.49 -22.91
CA GLY A 71 15.60 -1.27 -23.70
C GLY A 71 16.35 -0.09 -23.08
N VAL A 72 16.48 0.10 -21.76
CA VAL A 72 17.16 1.33 -21.25
C VAL A 72 17.99 1.09 -19.98
N ASN A 73 19.27 1.48 -20.05
CA ASN A 73 20.33 1.65 -19.03
C ASN A 73 20.31 0.76 -17.77
N GLN A 74 21.34 -0.09 -17.63
CA GLN A 74 21.55 -1.01 -16.49
C GLN A 74 21.58 -0.31 -15.12
N SER A 75 22.09 0.91 -15.02
CA SER A 75 22.17 1.64 -13.73
C SER A 75 20.81 2.07 -13.17
N ARG A 76 19.82 2.34 -14.04
CA ARG A 76 18.43 2.65 -13.63
C ARG A 76 17.60 1.41 -13.31
N LYS A 77 18.11 0.21 -13.62
CA LYS A 77 17.41 -1.06 -13.38
C LYS A 77 17.62 -1.58 -11.95
N LEU A 78 18.79 -1.34 -11.36
CA LEU A 78 19.12 -1.77 -9.99
C LEU A 78 18.30 -1.00 -8.94
N ALA A 79 18.28 0.34 -9.00
CA ALA A 79 17.48 1.16 -8.08
C ALA A 79 15.96 0.86 -8.15
N ARG A 80 15.44 0.46 -9.32
CA ARG A 80 14.02 0.06 -9.48
C ARG A 80 13.74 -1.37 -9.04
N PHE A 81 14.77 -2.22 -8.99
CA PHE A 81 14.69 -3.57 -8.43
C PHE A 81 14.73 -3.53 -6.90
N GLU A 82 15.53 -2.61 -6.32
CA GLU A 82 15.55 -2.31 -4.89
C GLU A 82 14.24 -1.64 -4.41
N GLY A 83 13.59 -0.83 -5.27
CA GLY A 83 12.30 -0.20 -4.96
C GLY A 83 11.05 -1.05 -5.20
N ALA A 84 11.17 -2.32 -5.61
CA ALA A 84 10.02 -3.18 -5.86
C ALA A 84 9.59 -3.91 -4.58
N MET A 85 8.51 -3.47 -3.95
CA MET A 85 7.96 -4.13 -2.76
C MET A 85 7.34 -5.50 -3.12
N PRO A 86 7.92 -6.63 -2.69
CA PRO A 86 7.39 -7.95 -2.96
C PRO A 86 6.01 -8.14 -2.32
N PHE A 87 5.12 -8.88 -2.99
CA PHE A 87 3.75 -9.07 -2.49
C PHE A 87 3.72 -9.80 -1.15
N ASP A 88 4.55 -10.83 -1.01
CA ASP A 88 4.64 -11.60 0.22
C ASP A 88 5.12 -10.74 1.40
N GLU A 89 6.10 -9.86 1.20
CA GLU A 89 6.62 -8.95 2.22
C GLU A 89 5.55 -7.94 2.66
N LEU A 90 4.88 -7.30 1.71
CA LEU A 90 3.77 -6.39 1.99
C LEU A 90 2.65 -7.07 2.76
N LEU A 91 2.22 -8.25 2.30
CA LEU A 91 1.10 -8.97 2.90
C LEU A 91 1.43 -9.52 4.28
N CYS A 92 2.67 -9.95 4.51
CA CYS A 92 3.16 -10.35 5.83
C CYS A 92 3.13 -9.17 6.80
N SER A 93 3.69 -8.03 6.39
CA SER A 93 3.72 -6.81 7.19
C SER A 93 2.31 -6.31 7.52
N VAL A 94 1.43 -6.23 6.51
CA VAL A 94 0.01 -5.88 6.70
C VAL A 94 -0.66 -6.78 7.73
N LYS A 95 -0.42 -8.09 7.69
CA LYS A 95 -1.02 -9.03 8.65
C LYS A 95 -0.57 -8.74 10.09
N LEU A 96 0.69 -8.37 10.29
CA LEU A 96 1.25 -8.05 11.61
C LEU A 96 0.74 -6.71 12.14
N LEU A 97 0.68 -5.72 11.25
CA LEU A 97 0.30 -4.34 11.55
C LEU A 97 -1.22 -4.12 11.66
N MET A 98 -2.05 -5.04 11.18
CA MET A 98 -3.49 -4.86 11.14
C MET A 98 -4.18 -5.46 12.38
N THR A 99 -5.21 -4.77 12.86
CA THR A 99 -6.12 -5.29 13.89
C THR A 99 -6.95 -6.47 13.35
N GLU A 100 -7.55 -7.27 14.25
CA GLU A 100 -8.37 -8.43 13.86
C GLU A 100 -9.57 -8.09 12.96
N ASN A 101 -10.14 -6.90 13.15
CA ASN A 101 -11.26 -6.37 12.38
C ASN A 101 -10.82 -5.33 11.32
N GLY A 102 -9.51 -5.11 11.20
CA GLY A 102 -8.95 -4.11 10.31
C GLY A 102 -9.13 -4.44 8.83
N LYS A 103 -8.92 -3.42 8.01
CA LYS A 103 -9.02 -3.51 6.55
C LYS A 103 -7.71 -3.10 5.91
N PHE A 104 -7.33 -3.86 4.89
CA PHE A 104 -6.23 -3.49 4.01
C PHE A 104 -6.77 -3.12 2.63
N CYS A 105 -6.49 -1.90 2.19
CA CYS A 105 -6.87 -1.38 0.89
C CYS A 105 -5.63 -1.26 0.01
N ASN A 106 -5.64 -1.94 -1.13
CA ASN A 106 -4.52 -1.91 -2.06
C ASN A 106 -4.95 -1.49 -3.46
N VAL A 107 -4.16 -0.63 -4.09
CA VAL A 107 -4.23 -0.39 -5.54
C VAL A 107 -3.38 -1.46 -6.22
N ILE A 108 -3.82 -2.14 -7.27
CA ILE A 108 -3.05 -3.21 -7.93
C ILE A 108 -3.19 -3.06 -9.45
N PRO A 109 -2.15 -3.22 -10.27
CA PRO A 109 -2.32 -3.38 -11.71
C PRO A 109 -3.26 -4.54 -12.02
N ASN A 110 -4.21 -4.35 -12.93
CA ASN A 110 -5.25 -5.36 -13.17
C ASN A 110 -4.67 -6.73 -13.59
N GLU A 111 -3.57 -6.72 -14.37
CA GLU A 111 -2.84 -7.93 -14.77
C GLU A 111 -2.27 -8.74 -13.60
N MET A 112 -1.99 -8.10 -12.47
CA MET A 112 -1.43 -8.72 -11.27
C MET A 112 -2.48 -9.10 -10.23
N GLU A 113 -3.74 -8.69 -10.40
CA GLU A 113 -4.85 -8.88 -9.45
C GLU A 113 -4.97 -10.35 -9.00
N ASN A 114 -4.99 -11.28 -9.96
CA ASN A 114 -5.12 -12.71 -9.69
C ASN A 114 -3.91 -13.29 -8.94
N LYS A 115 -2.70 -12.80 -9.23
CA LYS A 115 -1.48 -13.22 -8.51
C LYS A 115 -1.51 -12.68 -7.08
N PHE A 116 -1.80 -11.40 -6.91
CA PHE A 116 -1.85 -10.73 -5.61
C PHE A 116 -2.89 -11.38 -4.70
N THR A 117 -4.11 -11.58 -5.19
CA THR A 117 -5.20 -12.21 -4.41
C THR A 117 -4.89 -13.65 -3.98
N LYS A 118 -4.21 -14.44 -4.83
CA LYS A 118 -3.76 -15.79 -4.47
C LYS A 118 -2.72 -15.76 -3.33
N ILE A 119 -1.76 -14.83 -3.39
CA ILE A 119 -0.74 -14.68 -2.35
C ILE A 119 -1.36 -14.15 -1.05
N ALA A 120 -2.28 -13.18 -1.13
CA ALA A 120 -3.03 -12.70 0.02
C ALA A 120 -3.77 -13.83 0.73
N LYS A 121 -4.47 -14.69 -0.03
CA LYS A 121 -5.17 -15.85 0.53
C LYS A 121 -4.22 -16.82 1.25
N LYS A 122 -3.02 -17.06 0.72
CA LYS A 122 -1.99 -17.89 1.39
C LYS A 122 -1.55 -17.28 2.73
N ASN A 123 -1.57 -15.96 2.84
CA ASN A 123 -1.25 -15.21 4.06
C ASN A 123 -2.45 -15.01 5.00
N SER A 124 -3.58 -15.70 4.77
CA SER A 124 -4.83 -15.53 5.54
C SER A 124 -5.48 -14.15 5.41
N LEU A 125 -5.19 -13.42 4.33
CA LEU A 125 -5.87 -12.18 3.96
C LEU A 125 -6.87 -12.47 2.83
N TYR A 126 -8.16 -12.35 3.15
CA TYR A 126 -9.25 -12.65 2.22
C TYR A 126 -9.70 -11.39 1.51
N CYS A 127 -9.78 -11.45 0.18
CA CYS A 127 -10.30 -10.37 -0.63
C CYS A 127 -11.83 -10.29 -0.50
N ASN A 128 -12.34 -9.20 0.04
CA ASN A 128 -13.78 -9.01 0.28
C ASN A 128 -14.44 -8.08 -0.73
N LYS A 129 -13.65 -7.27 -1.46
CA LYS A 129 -14.18 -6.35 -2.47
C LYS A 129 -13.11 -6.04 -3.49
N ILE A 130 -13.49 -5.99 -4.76
CA ILE A 130 -12.64 -5.52 -5.86
C ILE A 130 -13.42 -4.50 -6.68
N LEU A 131 -12.85 -3.32 -6.88
CA LEU A 131 -13.30 -2.31 -7.83
C LEU A 131 -12.28 -2.20 -8.96
N ARG A 132 -12.69 -2.57 -10.17
CA ARG A 132 -11.84 -2.51 -11.36
C ARG A 132 -12.05 -1.19 -12.09
N VAL A 133 -10.95 -0.52 -12.45
CA VAL A 133 -10.98 0.84 -12.99
C VAL A 133 -10.38 0.91 -14.39
N ARG A 134 -11.11 1.59 -15.28
CA ARG A 134 -10.71 1.94 -16.65
C ARG A 134 -10.99 3.41 -16.91
N GLY A 135 -10.13 4.06 -17.68
CA GLY A 135 -10.26 5.50 -17.95
C GLY A 135 -11.41 5.87 -18.89
N GLN A 136 -11.84 4.94 -19.76
CA GLN A 136 -12.97 5.12 -20.67
C GLN A 136 -13.73 3.79 -20.80
N LYS A 137 -15.02 3.86 -21.16
CA LYS A 137 -15.92 2.69 -21.27
C LYS A 137 -15.35 1.56 -22.15
N ASN A 138 -14.63 1.90 -23.22
CA ASN A 138 -14.12 0.92 -24.19
C ASN A 138 -12.63 0.63 -24.04
N LYS A 139 -11.98 1.12 -22.96
CA LYS A 139 -10.55 0.86 -22.70
C LYS A 139 -10.39 -0.31 -21.73
N ILE A 140 -9.22 -0.93 -21.79
CA ILE A 140 -8.81 -1.98 -20.86
C ILE A 140 -8.85 -1.48 -19.41
N ILE A 141 -9.11 -2.41 -18.50
CA ILE A 141 -9.01 -2.17 -17.06
C ILE A 141 -7.52 -2.03 -16.74
N LYS A 142 -7.13 -0.90 -16.16
CA LYS A 142 -5.72 -0.63 -15.84
C LYS A 142 -5.36 -1.05 -14.43
N ARG A 143 -6.26 -0.80 -13.47
CA ARG A 143 -6.01 -0.99 -12.05
C ARG A 143 -7.23 -1.60 -11.38
N SER A 144 -6.98 -2.22 -10.25
CA SER A 144 -7.95 -2.83 -9.36
C SER A 144 -7.71 -2.30 -7.96
N PHE A 145 -8.74 -1.75 -7.34
CA PHE A 145 -8.75 -1.42 -5.91
C PHE A 145 -9.34 -2.60 -5.18
N ALA A 146 -8.57 -3.22 -4.30
CA ALA A 146 -8.99 -4.41 -3.57
C ALA A 146 -8.97 -4.15 -2.06
N VAL A 147 -9.97 -4.69 -1.37
CA VAL A 147 -10.09 -4.63 0.09
C VAL A 147 -9.94 -6.04 0.65
N PHE A 148 -9.04 -6.19 1.59
CA PHE A 148 -8.74 -7.44 2.28
C PHE A 148 -8.98 -7.33 3.78
N SER A 149 -9.31 -8.46 4.42
CA SER A 149 -9.31 -8.60 5.88
C SER A 149 -8.91 -10.00 6.31
N LEU A 150 -8.65 -10.20 7.60
CA LEU A 150 -8.37 -11.51 8.19
C LEU A 150 -9.60 -12.42 8.22
N LYS A 151 -10.81 -11.82 8.22
CA LYS A 151 -12.08 -12.54 8.13
C LYS A 151 -12.51 -12.66 6.68
N LYS A 152 -13.06 -13.81 6.32
CA LYS A 152 -13.73 -14.01 5.04
C LYS A 152 -15.15 -13.48 5.16
N ASN A 153 -15.45 -12.39 4.46
CA ASN A 153 -16.83 -11.92 4.34
C ASN A 153 -17.47 -12.54 3.08
N PRO A 154 -18.78 -12.87 3.11
CA PRO A 154 -19.50 -13.21 1.90
C PRO A 154 -19.43 -12.05 0.91
N LEU A 155 -19.14 -12.35 -0.36
CA LEU A 155 -19.20 -11.40 -1.48
C LEU A 155 -20.66 -11.22 -1.94
#